data_AF-A0A536A7C7-F1
#
_entry.id   AF-A0A536A7C7-F1
#
_cell.length_a   1.000
_cell.length_b   1.000
_cell.length_c   1.000
_cell.angle_alpha   90.00
_cell.angle_beta   90.00
_cell.angle_gamma   90.00
#
_symmetry.space_group_name_H-M   'P 1'
#
loop_
_entity.id
_entity.type
_entity.pdbx_description
1 polymer ?
#
loop_
_entity_poly.entity_id
_entity_poly.type
_entity_poly.pdbx_seq_one_letter_code
_entity_poly.pdbx_strand_id
1 'polypeptide(L)' 'MELSQFGRVLVLVGAVILFLGLLLVVADRVPLIGRLPGDITVRGDGWTVYAPLATSIVLSVLLTLVLSVVAWVRR' A
#
# COMPACT_ATOMS: atom_id res chain seq x y z
N MET A 1 -23.07 10.25 -17.96
CA MET A 1 -22.07 9.17 -17.85
C MET A 1 -22.78 7.88 -18.14
N GLU A 2 -22.24 7.05 -19.02
CA GLU A 2 -22.78 5.70 -19.25
C GLU A 2 -22.76 4.90 -17.94
N LEU A 3 -23.71 3.98 -17.75
CA LEU A 3 -23.79 3.16 -16.52
C LEU A 3 -22.48 2.38 -16.27
N SER A 4 -21.83 1.96 -17.36
CA SER A 4 -20.50 1.35 -17.37
C SER A 4 -19.40 2.32 -16.87
N GLN A 5 -19.45 3.56 -17.35
CA GLN A 5 -18.78 4.77 -16.84
C GLN A 5 -18.73 4.80 -15.31
N PHE A 6 -19.94 4.86 -14.76
CA PHE A 6 -20.19 5.02 -13.34
C PHE A 6 -19.79 3.78 -12.53
N GLY A 7 -20.06 2.58 -13.05
CA GLY A 7 -19.67 1.32 -12.42
C GLY A 7 -18.15 1.17 -12.25
N ARG A 8 -17.35 1.57 -13.25
CA ARG A 8 -15.87 1.56 -13.14
C ARG A 8 -15.36 2.46 -12.02
N VAL A 9 -15.95 3.65 -11.87
CA VAL A 9 -15.60 4.59 -10.80
C VAL A 9 -15.96 4.00 -9.43
N LEU A 10 -17.14 3.38 -9.32
CA LEU A 10 -17.58 2.75 -8.07
C LEU A 10 -16.66 1.60 -7.63
N VAL A 11 -16.22 0.76 -8.57
CA VAL A 11 -15.25 -0.32 -8.33
C VAL A 11 -13.91 0.24 -7.85
N LEU A 12 -13.41 1.31 -8.48
CA LEU A 12 -12.17 1.96 -8.07
C LEU A 12 -12.25 2.50 -6.64
N VAL A 13 -13.34 3.22 -6.31
CA VAL A 13 -13.56 3.78 -4.97
C VAL A 13 -13.65 2.66 -3.93
N GLY A 14 -14.40 1.59 -4.20
CA GLY A 14 -14.50 0.43 -3.32
C GLY A 14 -13.15 -0.24 -3.07
N ALA A 15 -12.33 -0.40 -4.12
CA ALA A 15 -10.99 -0.97 -4.00
C ALA A 15 -10.06 -0.10 -3.12
N VAL A 16 -10.11 1.23 -3.28
CA VAL A 16 -9.32 2.17 -2.45
C VAL A 16 -9.75 2.10 -0.99
N ILE A 17 -11.06 2.10 -0.72
CA ILE A 17 -11.59 2.01 0.64
C ILE A 17 -11.20 0.68 1.30
N LEU A 18 -11.35 -0.45 0.59
CA LEU A 18 -10.95 -1.76 1.08
C LEU A 18 -9.46 -1.80 1.41
N PHE A 19 -8.62 -1.26 0.52
CA PHE A 19 -7.18 -1.22 0.71
C PHE A 19 -6.79 -0.38 1.94
N LEU A 20 -7.34 0.83 2.09
CA LEU A 20 -7.10 1.68 3.26
C LEU A 20 -7.59 1.01 4.54
N GLY A 21 -8.75 0.38 4.53
CA GLY A 21 -9.28 -0.38 5.66
C GLY A 21 -8.34 -1.52 6.08
N LEU A 22 -7.83 -2.29 5.11
CA LEU A 22 -6.85 -3.34 5.38
C LEU A 22 -5.55 -2.77 5.95
N LEU A 23 -5.08 -1.64 5.41
CA LEU A 23 -3.88 -0.97 5.89
C LEU A 23 -4.03 -0.50 7.35
N LEU A 24 -5.20 0.02 7.74
CA LEU A 24 -5.50 0.41 9.12
C LEU A 24 -5.58 -0.78 10.08
N VAL A 25 -6.22 -1.88 9.65
CA VAL A 25 -6.29 -3.12 10.45
C VAL A 25 -4.91 -3.70 10.70
N VAL A 26 -4.04 -3.68 9.69
CA VAL A 26 -2.64 -4.13 9.84
C VAL A 26 -1.84 -3.12 10.63
N ALA A 27 -2.06 -1.82 10.44
CA ALA A 27 -1.34 -0.76 11.14
C ALA A 27 -1.57 -0.79 12.66
N ASP A 28 -2.77 -1.12 13.13
CA ASP A 28 -3.05 -1.27 14.56
C ASP A 28 -2.32 -2.48 15.19
N ARG A 29 -2.01 -3.50 14.38
CA ARG A 29 -1.28 -4.72 14.79
C ARG A 29 0.23 -4.62 14.64
N VAL A 30 0.72 -3.57 13.97
CA VAL A 30 2.15 -3.36 13.73
C VAL A 30 2.55 -2.09 14.46
N PRO A 31 3.45 -2.15 15.48
CA PRO A 31 3.89 -0.95 16.18
C PRO A 31 4.54 0.01 15.17
N LEU A 32 3.77 1.02 14.76
CA LEU A 32 3.90 1.68 13.46
C LEU A 32 5.05 2.69 13.35
N ILE A 33 6.05 2.61 14.23
CA ILE A 33 7.19 3.52 14.19
C ILE A 33 8.48 2.70 14.34
N GLY A 34 8.91 2.13 13.22
CA GLY A 34 10.32 1.77 12.98
C GLY A 34 10.66 0.29 12.86
N ARG A 35 9.71 -0.66 13.01
CA ARG A 35 9.98 -2.11 12.87
C ARG A 35 8.76 -2.89 12.37
N LEU A 36 8.41 -2.75 11.09
CA LEU A 36 7.59 -3.80 10.46
C LEU A 36 8.40 -5.11 10.48
N PRO A 37 7.80 -6.27 10.77
CA PRO A 37 8.49 -7.55 10.59
C PRO A 37 8.90 -7.68 9.12
N GLY A 38 10.22 -7.65 8.87
CA GLY A 38 10.81 -7.60 7.52
C GLY A 38 11.58 -6.31 7.21
N ASP A 39 11.39 -5.24 7.98
CA ASP A 39 12.27 -4.07 7.93
C ASP A 39 13.56 -4.36 8.71
N ILE A 40 14.71 -4.19 8.04
CA ILE A 40 16.02 -4.50 8.61
C ILE A 40 16.59 -3.21 9.21
N THR A 41 16.88 -3.22 10.51
CA THR A 41 17.64 -2.15 11.16
C THR A 41 18.98 -2.69 11.62
N VAL A 42 20.07 -2.21 11.03
CA VAL A 42 21.43 -2.55 11.46
C VAL A 42 21.96 -1.39 12.30
N ARG A 43 22.37 -1.68 13.54
CA ARG A 43 23.02 -0.72 14.44
C ARG A 43 24.48 -1.12 14.65
N GLY A 44 25.38 -0.16 14.52
CA GLY A 44 26.78 -0.26 14.92
C GLY A 44 27.14 0.85 15.90
N ASP A 45 28.41 0.88 16.33
CA ASP A 45 28.92 1.92 17.24
C ASP A 45 28.95 3.27 16.53
N GLY A 46 27.91 4.08 16.76
CA GLY A 46 27.76 5.44 16.22
C GLY A 46 26.97 5.56 14.90
N TRP A 47 26.46 4.47 14.33
CA TRP A 47 25.68 4.51 13.09
C TRP A 47 24.46 3.59 13.11
N THR A 48 23.42 3.95 12.37
CA THR A 48 22.21 3.14 12.19
C THR A 48 21.78 3.16 10.73
N VAL A 49 21.60 1.98 10.13
CA VAL A 49 21.07 1.80 8.78
C VAL A 49 19.67 1.21 8.87
N TYR A 50 18.70 1.88 8.24
CA TYR A 50 17.32 1.43 8.13
C TYR A 50 17.04 0.98 6.69
N ALA A 51 16.61 -0.26 6.52
CA ALA A 51 16.21 -0.83 5.24
C ALA A 51 14.74 -1.30 5.31
N PRO A 52 13.78 -0.46 4.89
CA PRO A 52 12.36 -0.73 5.06
C PRO A 52 11.81 -1.64 3.94
N LEU A 53 12.30 -2.88 3.86
CA LEU A 53 11.98 -3.81 2.76
C LEU A 53 10.50 -4.18 2.72
N ALA A 54 9.89 -4.48 3.86
CA ALA A 54 8.48 -4.85 3.92
C ALA A 54 7.60 -3.67 3.48
N THR A 55 7.92 -2.47 3.98
CA THR A 55 7.26 -1.24 3.57
C THR A 55 7.36 -1.00 2.06
N SER A 56 8.56 -1.19 1.49
CA SER A 56 8.84 -0.98 0.07
C SER A 56 8.03 -1.92 -0.82
N ILE A 57 7.91 -3.20 -0.43
CA ILE A 57 7.13 -4.20 -1.15
C ILE A 57 5.64 -3.87 -1.10
N VAL A 58 5.10 -3.56 0.08
CA VAL A 58 3.68 -3.18 0.24
C VAL A 58 3.36 -1.96 -0.61
N LEU A 59 4.21 -0.94 -0.57
CA LEU A 59 4.05 0.27 -1.37
C LEU A 59 4.10 -0.02 -2.87
N SER A 60 5.02 -0.88 -3.31
CA SER A 60 5.13 -1.28 -4.71
C SER A 60 3.88 -1.99 -5.21
N VAL A 61 3.39 -3.00 -4.48
CA VAL A 61 2.18 -3.75 -4.84
C VAL A 61 0.96 -2.84 -4.90
N LEU A 62 0.82 -1.93 -3.92
CA LEU A 62 -0.24 -0.92 -3.91
C LEU A 62 -0.18 -0.05 -5.18
N LEU A 63 0.99 0.50 -5.48
CA LEU A 63 1.18 1.40 -6.61
C LEU A 63 0.90 0.67 -7.93
N THR A 64 1.35 -0.58 -8.07
CA THR A 64 1.06 -1.43 -9.22
C THR A 64 -0.43 -1.70 -9.37
N LEU A 65 -1.15 -2.02 -8.30
CA LEU A 65 -2.60 -2.21 -8.33
C LEU A 65 -3.33 -0.95 -8.79
N VAL A 66 -3.01 0.20 -8.20
CA VAL A 66 -3.61 1.49 -8.59
C VAL A 66 -3.34 1.81 -10.05
N LEU A 67 -2.08 1.73 -10.50
CA LEU A 67 -1.71 2.00 -11.88
C LEU A 67 -2.37 1.02 -12.86
N SER A 68 -2.48 -0.26 -12.50
CA SER A 68 -3.15 -1.28 -13.31
C SER A 68 -4.64 -1.02 -13.45
N VAL A 69 -5.32 -0.64 -12.37
CA VAL A 69 -6.74 -0.30 -12.42
C VAL A 69 -6.96 0.98 -13.23
N VAL A 70 -6.12 2.01 -13.04
CA VAL A 70 -6.19 3.24 -13.85
C VAL A 70 -5.98 2.94 -15.34
N ALA A 71 -4.99 2.11 -15.67
CA ALA A 71 -4.74 1.68 -17.04
C ALA A 71 -5.91 0.88 -17.63
N TRP A 72 -6.55 0.02 -16.82
CA TRP A 72 -7.73 -0.73 -17.20
C TRP A 72 -8.94 0.18 -17.46
N VAL A 73 -9.18 1.18 -16.61
CA VAL A 73 -10.29 2.13 -16.78
C VAL A 73 -10.10 2.98 -18.04
N ARG A 74 -8.85 3.29 -18.41
CA ARG A 74 -8.50 4.05 -19.62
C ARG A 74 -8.54 3.22 -20.91
N ARG A 75 -8.66 1.90 -20.84
CA ARG A 75 -8.92 1.00 -21.98
C ARG A 75 -10.42 0.79 -22.18
#